data_AF-A0A7W9CYS8-F1
#
_entry.id   AF-A0A7W9CYS8-F1
#
_cell.length_a   1.000
_cell.length_b   1.000
_cell.length_c   1.000
_cell.angle_alpha   90.00
_cell.angle_beta   90.00
_cell.angle_gamma   90.00
#
_symmetry.space_group_name_H-M   'P 1'
#
loop_
_entity.id
_entity.type
_entity.pdbx_description
1 polymer ?
#
loop_
_entity_poly.entity_id
_entity_poly.type
_entity_poly.pdbx_seq_one_letter_code
_entity_poly.pdbx_strand_id
1 'polypeptide(L)'
;MNGSVAAWIIRTFGLLTILSIAPGILIMVTSFPRFIIAFSILRSGMGLATTPSNMILLSLALFMTFYVMSPTFDQAWKDGAQPLLANQISEADAVQRIAEPFRTFMSNNTREKDIKLFVDLAQERGQTVVIDNKIDYRVLIPAFMISEIRRGFEIGFLVVLPFLVIDLIVSTIVMAMGMMMLPPTSISLPFKILFFVLIDGWNLLVGSLVRSFH
;
A
#
# COMPACT_ATOMS: atom_id res chain seq x y z
N MET A 1 46.86 7.92 -2.94
CA MET A 1 45.87 7.49 -3.97
C MET A 1 44.90 6.38 -3.49
N ASN A 2 45.05 5.82 -2.28
CA ASN A 2 44.15 4.74 -1.78
C ASN A 2 42.83 5.22 -1.13
N GLY A 3 42.69 6.51 -0.84
CA GLY A 3 41.48 7.06 -0.20
C GLY A 3 40.27 7.20 -1.12
N SER A 4 40.46 7.44 -2.42
CA SER A 4 39.32 7.67 -3.34
C SER A 4 38.61 6.37 -3.73
N VAL A 5 39.35 5.27 -3.87
CA VAL A 5 38.77 3.96 -4.20
C VAL A 5 37.99 3.41 -3.00
N ALA A 6 38.54 3.49 -1.79
CA ALA A 6 37.85 3.08 -0.58
C ALA A 6 36.58 3.91 -0.34
N ALA A 7 36.65 5.24 -0.47
CA ALA A 7 35.47 6.11 -0.35
C ALA A 7 34.40 5.84 -1.42
N TRP A 8 34.80 5.56 -2.66
CA TRP A 8 33.88 5.20 -3.74
C TRP A 8 33.20 3.84 -3.49
N ILE A 9 33.95 2.83 -3.03
CA ILE A 9 33.40 1.52 -2.67
C ILE A 9 32.39 1.70 -1.53
N ILE A 10 32.76 2.41 -0.46
CA ILE A 10 31.88 2.64 0.70
C ILE A 10 30.60 3.37 0.28
N ARG A 11 30.71 4.43 -0.53
CA ARG A 11 29.54 5.18 -1.03
C ARG A 11 28.64 4.31 -1.92
N THR A 12 29.22 3.53 -2.82
CA THR A 12 28.48 2.66 -3.74
C THR A 12 27.79 1.51 -2.99
N PHE A 13 28.49 0.87 -2.04
CA PHE A 13 27.89 -0.16 -1.17
C PHE A 13 26.78 0.42 -0.30
N GLY A 14 26.95 1.62 0.24
CA GLY A 14 25.91 2.31 1.00
C GLY A 14 24.64 2.55 0.16
N LEU A 15 24.79 3.05 -1.07
CA LEU A 15 23.67 3.25 -1.99
C LEU A 15 22.96 1.95 -2.37
N LEU A 16 23.71 0.88 -2.67
CA LEU A 16 23.13 -0.43 -2.96
C LEU A 16 22.39 -1.03 -1.76
N THR A 17 22.90 -0.81 -0.55
CA THR A 17 22.24 -1.25 0.69
C THR A 17 20.90 -0.53 0.87
N ILE A 18 20.86 0.79 0.69
CA ILE A 18 19.62 1.57 0.77
C ILE A 18 18.63 1.12 -0.30
N LEU A 19 19.09 0.94 -1.55
CA LEU A 19 18.23 0.50 -2.65
C LEU A 19 17.65 -0.90 -2.41
N SER A 20 18.38 -1.78 -1.75
CA SER A 20 17.91 -3.13 -1.38
C SER A 20 16.80 -3.09 -0.32
N ILE A 21 16.80 -2.08 0.56
CA ILE A 21 15.78 -1.90 1.62
C ILE A 21 14.59 -1.08 1.12
N ALA A 22 14.75 -0.34 0.02
CA ALA A 22 13.72 0.54 -0.54
C ALA A 22 12.34 -0.11 -0.74
N PRO A 23 12.21 -1.36 -1.24
CA PRO A 23 10.91 -2.03 -1.32
C PRO A 23 10.23 -2.21 0.05
N GLY A 24 11.03 -2.50 1.08
CA GLY A 24 10.53 -2.61 2.46
C GLY A 24 10.03 -1.28 2.99
N ILE A 25 10.79 -0.20 2.79
CA ILE A 25 10.38 1.16 3.18
C ILE A 25 9.07 1.54 2.48
N LEU A 26 8.99 1.30 1.17
CA LEU A 26 7.81 1.57 0.37
C LEU A 26 6.56 0.87 0.94
N ILE A 27 6.68 -0.39 1.38
CA ILE A 27 5.58 -1.12 2.03
C ILE A 27 5.25 -0.54 3.41
N MET A 28 6.25 -0.11 4.17
CA MET A 28 6.07 0.27 5.58
C MET A 28 5.49 1.68 5.78
N VAL A 29 5.82 2.65 4.92
CA VAL A 29 5.54 4.08 5.18
C VAL A 29 4.69 4.77 4.11
N THR A 30 4.14 4.01 3.15
CA THR A 30 3.38 4.58 2.03
C THR A 30 2.03 3.89 1.83
N SER A 31 1.21 4.43 0.92
CA SER A 31 -0.09 3.89 0.50
C SER A 31 -0.03 2.57 -0.30
N PHE A 32 1.16 2.11 -0.67
CA PHE A 32 1.34 0.94 -1.54
C PHE A 32 0.59 -0.33 -1.10
N PRO A 33 0.62 -0.76 0.18
CA PRO A 33 -0.05 -1.98 0.60
C PRO A 33 -1.55 -1.98 0.28
N ARG A 34 -2.22 -0.84 0.49
CA ARG A 34 -3.67 -0.70 0.23
C ARG A 34 -4.01 -0.96 -1.23
N PHE A 35 -3.23 -0.39 -2.16
CA PHE A 35 -3.42 -0.57 -3.59
C PHE A 35 -3.19 -2.00 -4.03
N ILE A 36 -2.03 -2.58 -3.70
CA ILE A 36 -1.66 -3.92 -4.18
C ILE A 36 -2.60 -5.00 -3.63
N ILE A 37 -3.06 -4.86 -2.38
CA ILE A 37 -4.03 -5.77 -1.77
C ILE A 37 -5.38 -5.67 -2.50
N ALA A 38 -5.92 -4.47 -2.68
CA ALA A 38 -7.21 -4.28 -3.34
C ALA A 38 -7.20 -4.81 -4.79
N PHE A 39 -6.14 -4.53 -5.56
CA PHE A 39 -5.98 -5.05 -6.92
C PHE A 39 -5.84 -6.57 -6.97
N SER A 40 -5.10 -7.16 -6.02
CA SER A 40 -4.94 -8.61 -5.94
C SER A 40 -6.25 -9.31 -5.58
N ILE A 41 -7.04 -8.74 -4.66
CA ILE A 41 -8.35 -9.26 -4.28
C ILE A 41 -9.33 -9.16 -5.45
N LEU A 42 -9.35 -8.03 -6.18
CA LEU A 42 -10.15 -7.91 -7.41
C LEU A 42 -9.83 -9.01 -8.43
N ARG A 43 -8.54 -9.24 -8.73
CA ARG A 43 -8.11 -10.27 -9.69
C ARG A 43 -8.61 -11.66 -9.28
N SER A 44 -8.43 -12.01 -8.01
CA SER A 44 -8.89 -13.28 -7.45
C SER A 44 -10.42 -13.40 -7.47
N GLY A 45 -11.15 -12.36 -7.09
CA GLY A 45 -12.62 -12.38 -7.02
C GLY A 45 -13.30 -12.44 -8.39
N MET A 46 -12.67 -11.89 -9.44
CA MET A 46 -13.13 -12.08 -10.81
C MET A 46 -12.96 -13.53 -11.29
N GLY A 47 -12.14 -14.35 -10.63
CA GLY A 47 -11.82 -15.71 -11.07
C GLY A 47 -10.75 -15.76 -12.17
N LEU A 48 -9.94 -14.70 -12.31
CA LEU A 48 -8.89 -14.64 -13.32
C LEU A 48 -7.59 -15.25 -12.80
N ALA A 49 -7.11 -16.30 -13.47
CA ALA A 49 -5.91 -17.03 -13.04
C ALA A 49 -4.63 -16.17 -13.12
N THR A 50 -4.41 -15.49 -14.25
CA THR A 50 -3.13 -14.81 -14.56
C THR A 50 -3.28 -13.41 -15.16
N THR A 51 -4.50 -12.97 -15.46
CA THR A 51 -4.76 -11.66 -16.10
C THR A 51 -5.51 -10.74 -15.14
N PRO A 52 -5.14 -9.46 -15.00
CA PRO A 52 -3.84 -8.88 -15.38
C PRO A 52 -2.68 -9.58 -14.64
N SER A 53 -1.49 -9.57 -15.23
CA SER A 53 -0.31 -10.19 -14.61
C SER A 53 0.07 -9.46 -13.32
N ASN A 54 0.74 -10.17 -12.39
CA ASN A 54 1.23 -9.55 -11.15
C ASN A 54 2.11 -8.32 -11.42
N MET A 55 2.86 -8.32 -12.52
CA MET A 55 3.69 -7.18 -12.92
C MET A 55 2.84 -5.94 -13.24
N ILE A 56 1.72 -6.12 -13.95
CA ILE A 56 0.79 -5.01 -14.25
C ILE A 56 0.18 -4.47 -12.96
N LEU A 57 -0.29 -5.35 -12.06
CA LEU A 57 -0.87 -4.92 -10.79
C LEU A 57 0.15 -4.20 -9.90
N LEU A 58 1.38 -4.69 -9.86
CA LEU A 58 2.49 -4.08 -9.15
C LEU A 58 2.80 -2.68 -9.71
N SER A 59 2.95 -2.56 -11.03
CA SER A 59 3.18 -1.27 -11.68
C SER A 59 2.05 -0.29 -11.41
N LEU A 60 0.80 -0.73 -11.55
CA LEU A 60 -0.36 0.12 -11.26
C LEU A 60 -0.35 0.57 -9.80
N ALA A 61 -0.11 -0.33 -8.85
CA ALA A 61 0.00 0.01 -7.42
C ALA A 61 1.11 1.05 -7.18
N LEU A 62 2.28 0.88 -7.79
CA LEU A 62 3.39 1.84 -7.66
C LEU A 62 3.02 3.22 -8.22
N PHE A 63 2.44 3.31 -9.42
CA PHE A 63 2.03 4.59 -10.00
C PHE A 63 0.95 5.28 -9.15
N MET A 64 -0.02 4.52 -8.64
CA MET A 64 -1.04 5.05 -7.74
C MET A 64 -0.45 5.52 -6.41
N THR A 65 0.54 4.79 -5.87
CA THR A 65 1.29 5.24 -4.70
C THR A 65 2.00 6.55 -4.96
N PHE A 66 2.73 6.69 -6.07
CA PHE A 66 3.40 7.94 -6.42
C PHE A 66 2.42 9.11 -6.58
N TYR A 67 1.25 8.85 -7.17
CA TYR A 67 0.20 9.85 -7.32
C TYR A 67 -0.33 10.33 -5.95
N VAL A 68 -0.72 9.41 -5.07
CA VAL A 68 -1.25 9.76 -3.73
C VAL A 68 -0.17 10.37 -2.83
N MET A 69 1.05 9.87 -2.92
CA MET A 69 2.17 10.30 -2.07
C MET A 69 2.90 11.54 -2.60
N SER A 70 2.51 12.10 -3.75
CA SER A 70 3.17 13.27 -4.34
C SER A 70 3.36 14.42 -3.33
N PRO A 71 2.35 14.83 -2.54
CA PRO A 71 2.53 15.93 -1.57
C PRO A 71 3.57 15.59 -0.49
N THR A 72 3.60 14.34 -0.03
CA THR A 72 4.55 13.84 0.98
C THR A 72 5.98 13.86 0.43
N PHE A 73 6.17 13.37 -0.81
CA PHE A 73 7.47 13.37 -1.46
C PHE A 73 7.96 14.80 -1.76
N ASP A 74 7.07 15.67 -2.23
CA ASP A 74 7.39 17.06 -2.52
C ASP A 74 7.83 17.81 -1.25
N GLN A 75 7.15 17.57 -0.12
CA GLN A 75 7.50 18.19 1.14
C GLN A 75 8.84 17.64 1.67
N ALA A 76 9.05 16.33 1.62
CA ALA A 76 10.31 15.72 2.03
C ALA A 76 11.49 16.23 1.17
N TRP A 77 11.24 16.46 -0.12
CA TRP A 77 12.22 17.05 -1.03
C TRP A 77 12.55 18.50 -0.66
N LYS A 78 11.53 19.36 -0.54
CA LYS A 78 11.71 20.80 -0.27
C LYS A 78 12.30 21.09 1.10
N ASP A 79 11.85 20.38 2.13
CA ASP A 79 12.19 20.72 3.52
C ASP A 79 13.47 20.02 4.00
N GLY A 80 13.84 18.89 3.37
CA GLY A 80 14.94 18.04 3.81
C GLY A 80 16.00 17.77 2.74
N ALA A 81 15.62 17.17 1.61
CA ALA A 81 16.61 16.74 0.61
C ALA A 81 17.30 17.92 -0.10
N GLN A 82 16.54 18.92 -0.54
CA GLN A 82 17.08 20.08 -1.25
C GLN A 82 17.99 20.94 -0.36
N PRO A 83 17.64 21.27 0.90
CA PRO A 83 18.53 21.99 1.80
C PRO A 83 19.80 21.22 2.14
N LEU A 84 19.74 19.88 2.25
CA LEU A 84 20.93 19.04 2.44
C LEU A 84 21.88 19.14 1.24
N LEU A 85 21.36 19.03 0.02
CA LEU A 85 22.16 19.17 -1.21
C LEU A 85 22.76 20.56 -1.36
N ALA A 86 22.08 21.58 -0.82
CA ALA A 86 22.56 22.95 -0.75
C ALA A 86 23.52 23.21 0.44
N ASN A 87 23.87 22.18 1.23
CA ASN A 87 24.67 22.27 2.46
C ASN A 87 24.13 23.27 3.50
N GLN A 88 22.81 23.48 3.53
CA GLN A 88 22.16 24.42 4.46
C GLN A 88 21.81 23.78 5.81
N ILE A 89 21.74 22.45 5.85
CA ILE A 89 21.41 21.67 7.05
C ILE A 89 22.37 20.48 7.18
N SER A 90 22.49 19.95 8.40
CA SER A 90 23.27 18.73 8.64
C SER A 90 22.55 17.49 8.10
N GLU A 91 23.29 16.40 7.88
CA GLU A 91 22.70 15.10 7.50
C GLU A 91 21.69 14.60 8.55
N ALA A 92 21.97 14.81 9.84
CA ALA A 92 21.09 14.43 10.93
C ALA A 92 19.76 15.19 10.89
N ASP A 93 19.81 16.51 10.66
CA ASP A 93 18.61 17.34 10.52
C ASP A 93 17.82 16.97 9.25
N ALA A 94 18.52 16.70 8.15
CA ALA A 94 17.90 16.32 6.89
C ALA A 94 17.09 15.03 7.03
N VAL A 95 17.63 14.01 7.71
CA VAL A 95 16.91 12.75 7.95
C VAL A 95 15.61 13.00 8.71
N GLN A 96 15.63 13.84 9.74
CA GLN A 96 14.43 14.17 10.50
C GLN A 96 13.39 14.92 9.65
N ARG A 97 13.84 15.92 8.87
CA ARG A 97 12.95 16.71 8.00
C ARG A 97 12.38 15.91 6.84
N ILE A 98 13.15 14.97 6.28
CA ILE A 98 12.68 14.04 5.23
C ILE A 98 11.64 13.08 5.79
N ALA A 99 11.83 12.59 7.02
CA ALA A 99 10.93 11.61 7.61
C ALA A 99 9.60 12.22 8.09
N GLU A 100 9.60 13.49 8.48
CA GLU A 100 8.44 14.14 9.10
C GLU A 100 7.16 14.14 8.23
N PRO A 101 7.20 14.46 6.92
CA PRO A 101 6.01 14.35 6.06
C PRO A 101 5.42 12.94 6.03
N PHE A 102 6.26 11.90 6.07
CA PHE A 102 5.80 10.51 6.14
C PHE A 102 5.14 10.22 7.48
N ARG A 103 5.67 10.76 8.59
CA ARG A 103 4.99 10.69 9.90
C ARG A 103 3.60 11.31 9.84
N THR A 104 3.48 12.50 9.28
CA THR A 104 2.18 13.18 9.14
C THR A 104 1.23 12.34 8.28
N PHE A 105 1.70 11.83 7.15
CA PHE A 105 0.91 10.95 6.29
C PHE A 105 0.42 9.70 7.02
N MET A 106 1.32 9.00 7.74
CA MET A 106 0.96 7.81 8.51
C MET A 106 -0.03 8.14 9.63
N SER A 107 0.21 9.19 10.40
CA SER A 107 -0.69 9.60 11.49
C SER A 107 -2.10 9.90 10.99
N ASN A 108 -2.23 10.56 9.83
CA ASN A 108 -3.53 10.90 9.24
C ASN A 108 -4.26 9.68 8.66
N ASN A 109 -3.54 8.63 8.29
CA ASN A 109 -4.08 7.44 7.64
C ASN A 109 -4.13 6.20 8.55
N THR A 110 -3.70 6.33 9.80
CA THR A 110 -3.78 5.25 10.78
C THR A 110 -5.03 5.42 11.63
N ARG A 111 -5.80 4.35 11.78
CA ARG A 111 -6.97 4.37 12.67
C ARG A 111 -6.54 4.54 14.13
N GLU A 112 -7.24 5.39 14.87
CA GLU A 112 -6.99 5.62 16.30
C GLU A 112 -6.96 4.33 17.12
N LYS A 113 -7.84 3.37 16.80
CA LYS A 113 -7.87 2.05 17.46
C LYS A 113 -6.58 1.26 17.23
N ASP A 114 -6.03 1.30 16.03
CA ASP A 114 -4.81 0.59 15.68
C ASP A 114 -3.60 1.30 16.32
N ILE A 115 -3.57 2.65 16.37
CA ILE A 115 -2.56 3.41 17.14
C ILE A 115 -2.62 3.02 18.62
N LYS A 116 -3.81 3.05 19.22
CA LYS A 116 -4.01 2.77 20.63
C LYS A 116 -3.50 1.39 21.02
N LEU A 117 -3.80 0.37 20.21
CA LEU A 117 -3.30 -0.99 20.42
C LEU A 117 -1.77 -1.01 20.56
N PHE A 118 -1.05 -0.35 19.65
CA PHE A 118 0.42 -0.35 19.69
C PHE A 118 0.98 0.57 20.79
N VAL A 119 0.27 1.63 21.17
CA VAL A 119 0.61 2.45 22.34
C VAL A 119 0.51 1.61 23.61
N ASP A 120 -0.59 0.88 23.80
CA ASP A 120 -0.83 0.04 24.97
C ASP A 120 0.26 -1.06 25.06
N LEU A 121 0.56 -1.74 23.95
CA LEU A 121 1.62 -2.76 23.89
C LEU A 121 3.03 -2.21 24.16
N ALA A 122 3.31 -0.98 23.72
CA ALA A 122 4.58 -0.31 23.98
C ALA A 122 4.70 0.11 25.46
N GLN A 123 3.61 0.60 26.06
CA GLN A 123 3.56 0.95 27.48
C GLN A 123 3.77 -0.29 28.38
N GLU A 124 3.15 -1.43 28.04
CA GLU A 124 3.37 -2.71 28.75
C GLU A 124 4.84 -3.14 28.77
N ARG A 125 5.61 -2.74 27.76
CA ARG A 125 7.04 -3.03 27.61
C ARG A 125 7.95 -1.93 28.16
N GLY A 126 7.39 -0.90 28.79
CA GLY A 126 8.12 0.26 29.28
C GLY A 126 8.79 1.09 28.18
N GLN A 127 8.26 1.05 26.95
CA GLN A 127 8.80 1.79 25.82
C GLN A 127 8.21 3.21 25.75
N THR A 128 9.01 4.15 25.26
CA THR A 128 8.54 5.51 24.97
C THR A 128 7.56 5.49 23.80
N VAL A 129 6.38 6.07 24.00
CA VAL A 129 5.31 6.11 23.00
C VAL A 129 5.20 7.44 22.28
N VAL A 130 5.68 8.52 22.91
CA VAL A 130 5.65 9.88 22.38
C VAL A 130 7.03 10.50 22.56
N ILE A 131 7.58 11.06 21.48
CA ILE A 131 8.82 11.83 21.45
C ILE A 131 8.49 13.19 20.83
N ASP A 132 8.87 14.28 21.50
CA ASP A 132 8.61 15.66 21.04
C ASP A 132 7.14 15.92 20.68
N ASN A 133 6.24 15.43 21.52
CA ASN A 133 4.78 15.52 21.32
C ASN A 133 4.26 14.83 20.04
N LYS A 134 5.04 13.90 19.48
CA LYS A 134 4.69 13.08 18.30
C LYS A 134 4.77 11.60 18.62
N ILE A 135 3.94 10.80 17.98
CA ILE A 135 3.97 9.34 18.13
C ILE A 135 5.32 8.81 17.61
N ASP A 136 5.98 7.96 18.41
CA ASP A 136 7.23 7.31 18.02
C ASP A 136 7.00 6.44 16.76
N TYR A 137 7.93 6.48 15.81
CA TYR A 137 7.89 5.65 14.59
C TYR A 137 7.79 4.15 14.90
N ARG A 138 8.37 3.69 16.01
CA ARG A 138 8.30 2.30 16.49
C ARG A 138 6.88 1.84 16.81
N VAL A 139 6.01 2.77 17.14
CA VAL A 139 4.58 2.55 17.40
C VAL A 139 3.77 2.83 16.13
N LEU A 140 4.06 3.97 15.47
CA LEU A 140 3.29 4.45 14.33
C LEU A 140 3.40 3.56 13.10
N ILE A 141 4.60 3.12 12.73
CA ILE A 141 4.83 2.30 11.53
C ILE A 141 4.03 0.99 11.58
N PRO A 142 4.14 0.15 12.64
CA PRO A 142 3.38 -1.10 12.67
C PRO A 142 1.86 -0.86 12.79
N ALA A 143 1.42 0.18 13.51
CA ALA A 143 0.00 0.55 13.56
C ALA A 143 -0.53 0.94 12.16
N PHE A 144 0.22 1.77 11.43
CA PHE A 144 -0.09 2.19 10.07
C PHE A 144 -0.17 1.00 9.12
N MET A 145 0.82 0.10 9.15
CA MET A 145 0.81 -1.10 8.30
C MET A 145 -0.45 -1.96 8.51
N ILE A 146 -0.84 -2.19 9.76
CA ILE A 146 -2.07 -2.95 10.06
C ILE A 146 -3.31 -2.20 9.57
N SER A 147 -3.35 -0.87 9.74
CA SER A 147 -4.44 -0.02 9.24
C SER A 147 -4.56 -0.11 7.71
N GLU A 148 -3.45 0.00 6.97
CA GLU A 148 -3.43 -0.10 5.50
C GLU A 148 -3.82 -1.47 4.99
N ILE A 149 -3.32 -2.54 5.63
CA ILE A 149 -3.70 -3.91 5.29
C ILE A 149 -5.20 -4.08 5.48
N ARG A 150 -5.73 -3.72 6.65
CA ARG A 150 -7.17 -3.79 6.96
C ARG A 150 -7.97 -3.03 5.91
N ARG A 151 -7.58 -1.79 5.58
CA ARG A 151 -8.30 -0.98 4.60
C ARG A 151 -8.26 -1.57 3.19
N GLY A 152 -7.12 -2.10 2.77
CA GLY A 152 -6.98 -2.82 1.51
C GLY A 152 -7.89 -4.04 1.43
N PHE A 153 -7.99 -4.80 2.51
CA PHE A 153 -8.91 -5.94 2.62
C PHE A 153 -10.39 -5.52 2.64
N GLU A 154 -10.76 -4.48 3.38
CA GLU A 154 -12.12 -3.94 3.40
C GLU A 154 -12.58 -3.51 2.00
N ILE A 155 -11.74 -2.73 1.30
CA ILE A 155 -12.03 -2.28 -0.07
C ILE A 155 -12.09 -3.48 -1.01
N GLY A 156 -11.12 -4.39 -0.94
CA GLY A 156 -11.11 -5.60 -1.75
C GLY A 156 -12.35 -6.46 -1.55
N PHE A 157 -12.80 -6.63 -0.30
CA PHE A 157 -14.02 -7.37 0.01
C PHE A 157 -15.25 -6.73 -0.63
N LEU A 158 -15.42 -5.41 -0.46
CA LEU A 158 -16.54 -4.67 -1.05
C LEU A 158 -16.58 -4.79 -2.58
N VAL A 159 -15.42 -4.78 -3.22
CA VAL A 159 -15.28 -4.95 -4.68
C VAL A 159 -15.66 -6.35 -5.13
N VAL A 160 -15.42 -7.37 -4.31
CA VAL A 160 -15.67 -8.78 -4.65
C VAL A 160 -17.11 -9.22 -4.39
N LEU A 161 -17.85 -8.54 -3.51
CA LEU A 161 -19.26 -8.81 -3.22
C LEU A 161 -20.15 -9.01 -4.47
N PRO A 162 -20.18 -8.12 -5.48
CA PRO A 162 -21.02 -8.33 -6.66
C PRO A 162 -20.65 -9.60 -7.44
N PHE A 163 -19.36 -9.97 -7.49
CA PHE A 163 -18.93 -11.18 -8.16
C PHE A 163 -19.37 -12.46 -7.43
N LEU A 164 -19.39 -12.43 -6.09
CA LEU A 164 -19.91 -13.54 -5.29
C LEU A 164 -21.41 -13.75 -5.52
N VAL A 165 -22.17 -12.66 -5.68
CA VAL A 165 -23.60 -12.75 -6.03
C VAL A 165 -23.78 -13.38 -7.40
N ILE A 166 -22.96 -12.99 -8.40
CA ILE A 166 -22.98 -13.62 -9.73
C ILE A 166 -22.66 -15.11 -9.64
N ASP A 167 -21.65 -15.51 -8.87
CA ASP A 167 -21.32 -16.94 -8.66
C ASP A 167 -22.48 -17.72 -8.05
N LEU A 168 -23.11 -17.19 -7.02
CA LEU A 168 -24.24 -17.85 -6.34
C LEU A 168 -25.43 -18.04 -7.28
N ILE A 169 -25.75 -17.01 -8.09
CA ILE A 169 -26.85 -17.07 -9.07
C ILE A 169 -26.53 -18.08 -10.17
N VAL A 170 -25.34 -18.01 -10.76
CA VAL A 170 -24.94 -18.94 -11.83
C VAL A 170 -24.91 -20.38 -11.31
N SER A 171 -24.38 -20.61 -10.10
CA SER A 171 -24.34 -21.94 -9.51
C SER A 171 -25.74 -22.51 -9.28
N THR A 172 -26.69 -21.72 -8.78
CA THR A 172 -28.06 -22.20 -8.55
C THR A 172 -28.78 -22.55 -9.86
N ILE A 173 -28.58 -21.76 -10.92
CA ILE A 173 -29.15 -22.04 -12.26
C ILE A 173 -28.53 -23.30 -12.87
N VAL A 174 -27.20 -23.43 -12.85
CA VAL A 174 -26.49 -24.59 -13.42
C VAL A 174 -26.89 -25.89 -12.71
N MET A 175 -27.02 -25.85 -11.39
CA MET A 175 -27.51 -26.98 -10.59
C MET A 175 -28.97 -27.32 -10.94
N ALA A 176 -29.83 -26.33 -11.12
CA ALA A 176 -31.23 -26.53 -11.50
C ALA A 176 -31.38 -27.16 -12.90
N MET A 177 -30.46 -26.88 -13.82
CA MET A 177 -30.42 -27.48 -15.16
C MET A 177 -29.87 -28.92 -15.16
N GLY A 178 -29.43 -29.45 -14.01
CA GLY A 178 -28.84 -30.80 -13.91
C GLY A 178 -27.41 -30.91 -14.44
N MET A 179 -26.75 -29.78 -14.74
CA MET A 179 -25.38 -29.75 -15.28
C MET A 179 -24.33 -29.84 -14.16
N MET A 180 -24.31 -30.96 -13.43
CA MET A 180 -23.39 -31.16 -12.29
C MET A 180 -21.91 -31.24 -12.66
N MET A 181 -21.59 -31.48 -13.94
CA MET A 181 -20.22 -31.74 -14.40
C MET A 181 -19.48 -30.48 -14.89
N LEU A 182 -20.19 -29.36 -15.08
CA LEU A 182 -19.57 -28.10 -15.49
C LEU A 182 -19.29 -27.25 -14.25
N PRO A 183 -18.02 -26.82 -14.01
CA PRO A 183 -17.71 -25.91 -12.92
C PRO A 183 -18.51 -24.61 -13.07
N PRO A 184 -19.34 -24.22 -12.10
CA PRO A 184 -20.13 -22.98 -12.18
C PRO A 184 -19.27 -21.73 -12.41
N THR A 185 -18.02 -21.74 -11.94
CA THR A 185 -17.04 -20.66 -12.11
C THR A 185 -16.65 -20.41 -13.56
N SER A 186 -16.57 -21.47 -14.39
CA SER A 186 -16.29 -21.33 -15.82
C SER A 186 -17.44 -20.64 -16.55
N ILE A 187 -18.67 -20.83 -16.08
CA ILE A 187 -19.87 -20.19 -16.63
C ILE A 187 -20.02 -18.76 -16.11
N SER A 188 -19.69 -18.49 -14.85
CA SER A 188 -19.84 -17.16 -14.25
C SER A 188 -18.78 -16.16 -14.72
N LEU A 189 -17.60 -16.62 -15.11
CA LEU A 189 -16.47 -15.76 -15.49
C LEU A 189 -16.81 -14.74 -16.61
N PRO A 190 -17.40 -15.12 -17.77
CA PRO A 190 -17.80 -14.15 -18.79
C PRO A 190 -18.78 -13.09 -18.27
N PHE A 191 -19.74 -13.46 -17.41
CA PHE A 191 -20.69 -12.52 -16.82
C PHE A 191 -20.01 -11.54 -15.87
N LYS A 192 -19.06 -11.99 -15.06
CA LYS A 192 -18.28 -11.12 -14.18
C LYS A 192 -17.46 -10.11 -14.95
N ILE A 193 -16.78 -10.55 -16.01
CA ILE A 193 -15.98 -9.68 -16.87
C ILE A 193 -16.89 -8.64 -17.53
N LEU A 194 -18.01 -9.07 -18.11
CA LEU A 194 -18.99 -8.18 -18.74
C LEU A 194 -19.51 -7.15 -17.73
N PHE A 195 -19.96 -7.61 -16.56
CA PHE A 195 -20.43 -6.73 -15.48
C PHE A 195 -19.38 -5.70 -15.10
N PHE A 196 -18.14 -6.14 -14.86
CA PHE A 196 -17.05 -5.25 -14.45
C PHE A 196 -16.72 -4.19 -15.52
N VAL A 197 -16.73 -4.56 -16.80
CA VAL A 197 -16.50 -3.62 -17.90
C VAL A 197 -17.68 -2.66 -18.06
N LEU A 198 -18.92 -3.14 -17.95
CA LEU A 198 -20.13 -2.32 -18.11
C LEU A 198 -20.25 -1.23 -17.04
N ILE A 199 -19.78 -1.49 -15.82
CA ILE A 199 -19.81 -0.49 -14.74
C ILE A 199 -18.58 0.42 -14.70
N ASP A 200 -17.67 0.30 -15.67
CA ASP A 200 -16.36 0.96 -15.63
C ASP A 200 -15.59 0.67 -14.32
N GLY A 201 -15.49 -0.62 -13.96
CA GLY A 201 -15.06 -1.07 -12.65
C GLY A 201 -13.63 -0.66 -12.27
N TRP A 202 -12.73 -0.48 -13.25
CA TRP A 202 -11.39 0.04 -12.99
C TRP A 202 -11.42 1.49 -12.49
N ASN A 203 -12.23 2.34 -13.12
CA ASN A 203 -12.38 3.74 -12.71
C ASN A 203 -13.02 3.84 -11.32
N LEU A 204 -14.07 3.05 -11.06
CA LEU A 204 -14.70 2.98 -9.74
C LEU A 204 -13.70 2.54 -8.66
N LEU A 205 -12.89 1.50 -8.93
CA LEU A 205 -11.91 1.00 -7.99
C LEU A 205 -10.80 2.03 -7.70
N VAL A 206 -10.17 2.54 -8.76
CA VAL A 206 -9.07 3.51 -8.65
C VAL A 206 -9.56 4.78 -7.97
N GLY A 207 -10.71 5.32 -8.38
CA GLY A 207 -11.31 6.50 -7.78
C GLY A 207 -11.63 6.31 -6.30
N SER A 208 -12.17 5.15 -5.91
CA SER A 208 -12.48 4.84 -4.51
C SER A 208 -11.23 4.66 -3.66
N LEU A 209 -10.17 4.07 -4.20
CA LEU A 209 -8.89 3.92 -3.52
C LEU A 209 -8.23 5.28 -3.29
N VAL A 210 -8.16 6.16 -4.31
CA VAL A 210 -7.58 7.50 -4.15
C VAL A 210 -8.36 8.33 -3.15
N ARG A 211 -9.69 8.36 -3.26
CA ARG A 211 -10.57 9.06 -2.30
C ARG A 211 -10.48 8.50 -0.88
N SER A 212 -9.95 7.30 -0.67
CA SER A 212 -9.81 6.75 0.69
C SER A 212 -8.63 7.34 1.49
N PHE A 213 -7.80 8.18 0.86
CA PHE A 213 -6.68 8.90 1.50
C PHE A 213 -6.98 10.38 1.74
N HIS A 214 -8.18 10.84 1.38
CA HIS A 214 -8.65 12.23 1.50
C HIS A 214 -9.98 12.24 2.27
#